data_AF-A0A6S6SE00-F1
#
_entry.id   AF-A0A6S6SE00-F1
#
_cell.length_a   1.000
_cell.length_b   1.000
_cell.length_c   1.000
_cell.angle_alpha   90.00
_cell.angle_beta   90.00
_cell.angle_gamma   90.00
#
_symmetry.space_group_name_H-M   'P 1'
#
loop_
_entity.id
_entity.type
_entity.pdbx_description
1 polymer ?
#
loop_
_entity_poly.entity_id
_entity_poly.type
_entity_poly.pdbx_seq_one_letter_code
_entity_poly.pdbx_strand_id
1 'polypeptide(L)' 'MFHSYWLLKYESLPSDDRKTLEKLDVDGVEVLDVKIKSPDNPVRLFDGVLLIFKK' A
#
# COMPACT_ATOMS: atom_id res chain seq x y z
N MET A 1 -10.49 -5.48 14.15
CA MET A 1 -11.27 -5.91 12.96
C MET A 1 -11.24 -4.90 11.79
N PHE A 2 -10.29 -3.95 11.73
CA PHE A 2 -10.18 -2.99 10.60
C PHE A 2 -8.97 -3.24 9.68
N HIS A 3 -7.98 -4.03 10.12
CA HIS A 3 -6.70 -4.17 9.43
C HIS A 3 -6.69 -5.23 8.31
N SER A 4 -7.54 -6.25 8.41
CA SER A 4 -7.64 -7.32 7.40
C SER A 4 -8.24 -6.81 6.07
N TYR A 5 -9.11 -5.80 6.11
CA TYR A 5 -9.86 -5.35 4.93
C TYR A 5 -9.01 -4.66 3.86
N TRP A 6 -7.94 -3.96 4.25
CA TRP A 6 -7.11 -3.19 3.32
C TRP A 6 -6.13 -4.08 2.54
N LEU A 7 -5.47 -5.01 3.24
CA LEU A 7 -4.62 -6.03 2.59
C LEU A 7 -5.45 -6.92 1.67
N LEU A 8 -6.63 -7.37 2.12
CA LEU A 8 -7.56 -8.14 1.29
C LEU A 8 -7.98 -7.38 0.02
N LYS A 9 -8.22 -6.07 0.12
CA LYS A 9 -8.58 -5.26 -1.05
C LYS A 9 -7.42 -5.11 -2.02
N TYR A 10 -6.20 -4.86 -1.53
CA TYR A 10 -5.03 -4.76 -2.40
C TYR A 10 -4.70 -6.10 -3.07
N GLU A 11 -4.73 -7.20 -2.31
CA GLU A 11 -4.51 -8.55 -2.86
C GLU A 11 -5.63 -9.01 -3.80
N SER A 12 -6.85 -8.51 -3.63
CA SER A 12 -7.97 -8.77 -4.54
C SER A 12 -7.84 -8.07 -5.90
N LEU A 13 -6.92 -7.11 -6.04
CA LEU A 13 -6.70 -6.43 -7.32
C LEU A 13 -6.01 -7.38 -8.33
N PRO A 14 -6.41 -7.33 -9.61
CA PRO A 14 -5.70 -7.99 -10.69
C PRO A 14 -4.20 -7.65 -10.67
N SER A 15 -3.35 -8.58 -11.12
CA SER A 15 -1.89 -8.37 -11.09
C SER A 15 -1.45 -7.13 -11.87
N ASP A 16 -2.13 -6.83 -12.98
CA ASP A 16 -1.82 -5.69 -13.83
C ASP A 16 -2.20 -4.37 -13.18
N ASP A 17 -3.33 -4.31 -12.47
CA ASP A 17 -3.74 -3.14 -11.70
C ASP A 17 -2.75 -2.85 -10.58
N ARG A 18 -2.28 -3.88 -9.86
CA ARG A 18 -1.24 -3.74 -8.82
C ARG A 18 0.07 -3.19 -9.39
N LYS A 19 0.55 -3.75 -10.49
CA LYS A 19 1.76 -3.26 -11.17
C LYS A 19 1.60 -1.83 -11.68
N THR A 20 0.40 -1.46 -12.11
CA THR A 20 0.10 -0.10 -12.55
C THR A 20 0.15 0.88 -11.38
N LEU A 21 -0.38 0.49 -10.22
CA LEU A 21 -0.30 1.30 -8.99
C LEU A 21 1.13 1.45 -8.45
N GLU A 22 1.94 0.38 -8.54
CA GLU A 22 3.35 0.42 -8.14
C GLU A 22 4.22 1.26 -9.09
N LYS A 23 3.85 1.31 -10.38
CA LYS A 23 4.53 2.09 -11.42
C LYS A 23 3.82 3.39 -11.74
N LEU A 24 2.97 3.87 -10.83
CA LEU A 24 2.13 5.02 -11.06
C LEU A 24 3.00 6.29 -11.05
N ASP A 25 3.57 6.60 -12.21
CA ASP A 25 4.38 7.80 -12.47
C ASP A 25 3.47 8.90 -13.01
N VAL A 26 2.70 9.50 -12.10
CA VAL A 26 1.82 10.63 -12.40
C VAL A 26 2.38 11.87 -11.72
N ASP A 27 2.44 12.97 -12.47
CA ASP A 27 2.85 14.24 -11.92
C ASP A 27 1.88 14.63 -10.79
N GLY A 28 2.44 14.93 -9.60
CA GLY A 28 1.66 15.15 -8.38
C GLY A 28 1.33 13.90 -7.56
N VAL A 29 1.84 12.71 -7.87
CA VAL A 29 1.75 11.53 -6.98
C VAL A 29 3.14 11.00 -6.65
N GLU A 30 3.43 10.83 -5.36
CA GLU A 30 4.66 10.22 -4.87
C GLU A 30 4.36 8.84 -4.27
N VAL A 31 5.07 7.82 -4.74
CA VAL A 31 4.95 6.43 -4.29
C VAL A 31 6.14 6.10 -3.39
N LEU A 32 5.88 5.65 -2.16
CA LEU A 32 6.91 5.31 -1.18
C LEU A 32 6.70 3.91 -0.60
N ASP A 33 7.75 3.11 -0.60
CA ASP A 33 7.79 1.85 0.15
C ASP A 33 7.93 2.14 1.64
N VAL A 34 6.99 1.66 2.44
CA VAL A 34 6.95 1.89 3.89
C VAL A 34 6.79 0.58 4.66
N LYS A 35 7.32 0.57 5.89
CA LYS A 35 7.09 -0.50 6.84
C LYS A 35 6.02 -0.09 7.84
N ILE A 36 4.89 -0.77 7.80
CA ILE A 36 3.75 -0.50 8.66
C ILE A 36 3.82 -1.43 9.87
N LYS A 37 3.78 -0.85 11.08
CA LYS A 37 3.71 -1.64 12.31
C LYS A 37 2.38 -2.39 12.36
N SER A 38 2.44 -3.70 12.60
CA SER A 38 1.23 -4.47 12.85
C SER A 38 0.54 -3.95 14.12
N PRO A 39 -0.76 -3.65 14.06
CA PRO A 39 -1.52 -3.22 15.24
C PRO A 39 -1.67 -4.35 16.27
N ASP A 40 -1.61 -5.61 15.83
CA ASP A 40 -1.73 -6.79 16.70
C ASP A 40 -0.38 -7.17 17.34
N ASN A 41 0.74 -6.80 16.69
CA ASN A 41 2.07 -6.99 17.25
C ASN A 41 3.06 -5.95 16.69
N PRO A 42 3.39 -4.87 17.43
CA PRO A 42 4.22 -3.78 16.92
C PRO A 42 5.68 -4.16 16.62
N VAL A 43 6.13 -5.37 16.99
CA VAL A 43 7.43 -5.94 16.59
C VAL A 43 7.39 -6.47 15.15
N ARG A 44 6.20 -6.84 14.64
CA ARG A 44 6.02 -7.27 13.25
C ARG A 44 5.78 -6.05 12.36
N LEU A 45 6.55 -5.99 11.28
CA LEU A 45 6.43 -4.98 10.24
C LEU A 45 5.85 -5.62 8.99
N PHE A 46 4.86 -4.97 8.39
CA PHE A 46 4.34 -5.31 7.07
C PHE A 46 4.92 -4.36 6.04
N ASP A 47 5.33 -4.90 4.91
CA ASP A 47 5.66 -4.08 3.75
C ASP A 47 4.37 -3.51 3.17
N GLY A 48 4.39 -2.23 2.81
CA GLY A 48 3.25 -1.54 2.23
C GLY A 48 3.71 -0.40 1.32
N VAL A 49 2.86 -0.04 0.37
CA VAL A 49 3.09 1.06 -0.55
C VAL A 49 2.21 2.24 -0.13
N LEU A 50 2.83 3.40 0.10
CA LEU A 50 2.16 4.66 0.44
C LEU A 50 2.07 5.55 -0.80
N LEU A 51 0.85 5.98 -1.14
CA LEU A 51 0.60 6.95 -2.20
C LEU A 51 0.33 8.32 -1.58
N ILE A 52 1.15 9.31 -1.95
CA ILE A 52 1.02 10.71 -1.51
C ILE A 52 0.59 11.55 -2.70
N PHE A 53 -0.61 12.11 -2.63
CA PHE A 53 -1.12 13.05 -3.64
C PHE A 53 -0.67 14.47 -3.28
N LYS A 54 0.25 15.02 -4.07
CA LYS A 54 0.68 16.43 -4.02
C LYS A 54 -0.31 17.27 -4.83
N LYS A 55 -0.54 18.49 -4.34
CA LYS A 55 -1.54 19.42 -4.84
C LYS A 55 -0.98 20.33 -5.92
#